data_AF-A2FR01-F1
#
_entry.id   AF-A2FR01-F1
#
_cell.length_a   1.000
_cell.length_b   1.000
_cell.length_c   1.000
_cell.angle_alpha   90.00
_cell.angle_beta   90.00
_cell.angle_gamma   90.00
#
_symmetry.space_group_name_H-M   'P 1'
#
loop_
_entity.id
_entity.type
_entity.pdbx_description
1 polymer ?
#
loop_
_entity_poly.entity_id
_entity_poly.type
_entity_poly.pdbx_seq_one_letter_code
_entity_poly.pdbx_strand_id
1 'polypeptide(L)'
;MTENETLPNPFAASQQQTVESSDLEGLERESVTNNAHIPNFPSFYPVVYVDLNAEIPHNFWSFFKLMYVSALSFTGACIFQIFVQFFGFAINYHWFKCPIKDVFMSLVLAVFLPILLFSNQYYSFYCSIRDEKPNFRFGLLQTFVIAALLIIIIGIPGSGCVGIWWLDIAANYGSAASVLFGVLVTIWHIINLILQFVVLIIHRTHDFSYNGRISNPADV
;
A
#
# COMPACT_ATOMS: atom_id res chain seq x y z
N MET A 1 71.74 -14.70 22.96
CA MET A 1 71.41 -13.42 22.30
C MET A 1 70.53 -13.75 21.12
N THR A 2 69.22 -13.60 21.29
CA THR A 2 68.20 -13.82 20.26
C THR A 2 67.30 -12.60 20.37
N GLU A 3 67.40 -11.70 19.40
CA GLU A 3 66.59 -10.49 19.30
C GLU A 3 65.17 -10.87 18.91
N ASN A 4 64.20 -10.47 19.73
CA ASN A 4 62.78 -10.54 19.39
C ASN A 4 62.46 -9.36 18.46
N GLU A 5 62.30 -9.62 17.16
CA GLU A 5 61.67 -8.69 16.23
C GLU A 5 60.17 -8.61 16.55
N THR A 6 59.77 -7.61 17.31
CA THR A 6 58.37 -7.24 17.49
C THR A 6 57.87 -6.51 16.25
N LEU A 7 56.88 -7.09 15.57
CA LEU A 7 56.20 -6.48 14.43
C LEU A 7 55.59 -5.11 14.81
N PRO A 8 55.69 -4.10 13.92
CA PRO A 8 55.16 -2.77 14.19
C PRO A 8 53.63 -2.79 14.32
N ASN A 9 53.15 -2.15 15.37
CA ASN A 9 51.72 -2.00 15.64
C ASN A 9 51.07 -1.11 14.55
N PRO A 10 50.13 -1.63 13.74
CA PRO A 10 49.48 -0.88 12.68
C PRO A 10 48.57 0.25 13.19
N PHE A 11 48.35 0.33 14.51
CA PHE A 11 47.56 1.36 15.17
C PHE A 11 48.40 2.38 15.96
N ALA A 12 49.74 2.33 15.85
CA ALA A 12 50.62 3.37 16.41
C ALA A 12 50.53 4.64 15.55
N ALA A 13 49.43 5.37 15.73
CA ALA A 13 49.09 6.59 15.02
C ALA A 13 50.16 7.66 15.19
N SER A 14 50.95 7.85 14.14
CA SER A 14 51.70 9.09 13.92
C SER A 14 51.75 9.42 12.44
N GLN A 15 50.57 9.48 11.83
CA GLN A 15 50.36 10.34 10.66
C GLN A 15 48.99 10.99 10.83
N GLN A 16 49.00 12.28 11.15
CA GLN A 16 47.96 13.19 10.71
C GLN A 16 47.96 13.09 9.18
N GLN A 17 47.23 12.10 8.64
CA GLN A 17 46.74 12.20 7.28
C GLN A 17 45.84 13.43 7.30
N THR A 18 46.36 14.52 6.74
CA THR A 18 45.55 15.58 6.16
C THR A 18 44.59 14.84 5.24
N VAL A 19 43.36 14.61 5.73
CA VAL A 19 42.29 14.02 4.93
C VAL A 19 42.14 14.97 3.77
N GLU A 20 42.62 14.57 2.60
CA GLU A 20 42.44 15.33 1.38
C GLU A 20 40.94 15.52 1.22
N SER A 21 40.53 16.78 1.14
CA SER A 21 39.14 17.22 1.08
C SER A 21 38.35 16.61 -0.10
N SER A 22 39.01 15.86 -1.00
CA SER A 22 38.39 15.12 -2.10
C SER A 22 37.52 13.95 -1.64
N ASP A 23 37.84 13.30 -0.52
CA ASP A 23 37.02 12.18 0.00
C ASP A 23 35.75 12.68 0.72
N LEU A 24 35.76 13.93 1.20
CA LEU A 24 34.56 14.62 1.70
C LEU A 24 33.72 15.24 0.58
N GLU A 25 34.29 15.52 -0.59
CA GLU A 25 33.57 16.09 -1.74
C GLU A 25 32.52 15.11 -2.31
N GLY A 26 32.71 13.79 -2.11
CA GLY A 26 31.71 12.75 -2.42
C GLY A 26 30.52 12.71 -1.44
N LEU A 27 30.78 12.86 -0.15
CA LEU A 27 29.75 12.98 0.89
C LEU A 27 29.00 14.31 0.81
N GLU A 28 29.68 15.39 0.44
CA GLU A 28 29.05 16.69 0.20
C GLU A 28 28.16 16.67 -1.04
N ARG A 29 28.53 15.94 -2.11
CA ARG A 29 27.61 15.72 -3.26
C ARG A 29 26.34 14.96 -2.90
N GLU A 30 26.40 13.99 -1.99
CA GLU A 30 25.18 13.34 -1.48
C GLU A 30 24.35 14.29 -0.60
N SER A 31 24.97 15.17 0.19
CA SER A 31 24.27 16.12 1.06
C SER A 31 23.75 17.40 0.36
N VAL A 32 24.39 17.83 -0.74
CA VAL A 32 24.04 19.04 -1.51
C VAL A 32 23.08 18.72 -2.67
N THR A 33 22.87 17.45 -3.01
CA THR A 33 21.74 17.00 -3.85
C THR A 33 20.45 16.82 -3.02
N ASN A 34 20.31 17.55 -1.92
CA ASN A 34 19.03 17.87 -1.24
C ASN A 34 18.10 18.77 -2.11
N ASN A 35 18.22 18.68 -3.43
CA ASN A 35 17.39 19.40 -4.38
C ASN A 35 16.03 18.71 -4.43
N ALA A 36 15.03 19.39 -3.87
CA ALA A 36 13.60 19.24 -4.14
C ALA A 36 13.20 17.86 -4.64
N HIS A 37 13.12 16.89 -3.73
CA HIS A 37 12.58 15.57 -4.01
C HIS A 37 11.19 15.70 -4.63
N ILE A 38 11.12 15.51 -5.96
CA ILE A 38 9.88 15.66 -6.72
C ILE A 38 8.93 14.55 -6.25
N PRO A 39 7.72 14.88 -5.79
CA PRO A 39 6.73 13.87 -5.44
C PRO A 39 6.61 12.83 -6.56
N ASN A 40 6.73 11.55 -6.22
CA ASN A 40 6.72 10.45 -7.17
C ASN A 40 5.64 9.40 -6.83
N PHE A 41 4.91 9.57 -5.73
CA PHE A 41 4.04 8.55 -5.18
C PHE A 41 2.67 9.08 -4.69
N PRO A 42 1.57 8.35 -4.97
CA PRO A 42 1.47 7.30 -6.00
C PRO A 42 1.70 7.87 -7.41
N SER A 43 2.12 7.06 -8.38
CA SER A 43 2.50 7.54 -9.72
C SER A 43 1.38 8.27 -10.48
N PHE A 44 0.12 7.98 -10.15
CA PHE A 44 -1.07 8.62 -10.74
C PHE A 44 -1.55 9.86 -9.96
N TYR A 45 -1.05 10.08 -8.75
CA TYR A 45 -1.33 11.27 -7.96
C TYR A 45 -0.14 11.54 -7.03
N PRO A 46 0.99 12.03 -7.57
CA PRO A 46 2.23 12.15 -6.81
C PRO A 46 2.11 13.28 -5.78
N VAL A 47 1.85 12.90 -4.53
CA VAL A 47 1.77 13.84 -3.40
C VAL A 47 3.04 13.79 -2.56
N VAL A 48 3.69 12.63 -2.52
CA VAL A 48 4.84 12.38 -1.66
C VAL A 48 6.00 11.81 -2.46
N TYR A 49 7.22 12.13 -2.06
CA TYR A 49 8.42 11.46 -2.52
C TYR A 49 8.66 10.18 -1.72
N VAL A 50 8.95 9.09 -2.41
CA VAL A 50 9.19 7.76 -1.88
C VAL A 50 10.36 7.14 -2.64
N ASP A 51 11.49 6.92 -1.98
CA ASP A 51 12.56 6.04 -2.49
C ASP A 51 12.55 4.69 -1.78
N LEU A 52 11.87 3.71 -2.38
CA LEU A 52 11.74 2.37 -1.80
C LEU A 52 13.07 1.62 -1.68
N ASN A 53 14.11 1.97 -2.44
CA ASN A 53 15.37 1.24 -2.45
C ASN A 53 16.34 1.79 -1.40
N ALA A 54 16.32 3.10 -1.17
CA ALA A 54 17.15 3.75 -0.17
C ALA A 54 16.51 3.74 1.23
N GLU A 55 15.20 3.92 1.33
CA GLU A 55 14.51 4.19 2.62
C GLU A 55 13.95 2.95 3.32
N ILE A 56 13.79 1.81 2.64
CA ILE A 56 13.15 0.61 3.20
C ILE A 56 14.15 -0.54 3.38
N PRO A 57 14.23 -1.16 4.58
CA PRO A 57 15.05 -2.36 4.77
C PRO A 57 14.59 -3.50 3.85
N HIS A 58 15.55 -4.21 3.24
CA HIS A 58 15.28 -5.26 2.24
C HIS A 58 14.32 -6.36 2.74
N ASN A 59 14.26 -6.61 4.06
CA ASN A 59 13.35 -7.58 4.68
C ASN A 59 11.86 -7.23 4.52
N PHE A 60 11.52 -5.94 4.35
CA PHE A 60 10.13 -5.48 4.20
C PHE A 60 9.74 -5.21 2.74
N TRP A 61 10.68 -5.31 1.80
CA TRP A 61 10.48 -4.88 0.43
C TRP A 61 9.36 -5.65 -0.29
N SER A 62 9.32 -6.97 -0.13
CA SER A 62 8.26 -7.81 -0.69
C SER A 62 6.87 -7.46 -0.12
N PHE A 63 6.81 -7.09 1.16
CA PHE A 63 5.56 -6.72 1.81
C PHE A 63 5.03 -5.38 1.28
N PHE A 64 5.89 -4.38 1.12
CA PHE A 64 5.53 -3.10 0.49
C PHE A 64 5.04 -3.27 -0.94
N LYS A 65 5.72 -4.10 -1.73
CA LYS A 65 5.29 -4.41 -3.11
C LYS A 65 3.91 -5.04 -3.13
N LEU A 66 3.65 -6.01 -2.24
CA LEU A 66 2.34 -6.65 -2.13
C LEU A 66 1.24 -5.64 -1.78
N MET A 67 1.49 -4.76 -0.80
CA MET A 67 0.55 -3.71 -0.43
C MET A 67 0.27 -2.74 -1.58
N TYR A 68 1.32 -2.33 -2.30
CA TYR A 68 1.20 -1.45 -3.45
C TYR A 68 0.35 -2.07 -4.57
N VAL A 69 0.68 -3.32 -4.95
CA VAL A 69 -0.07 -4.08 -5.98
C VAL A 69 -1.52 -4.30 -5.55
N SER A 70 -1.77 -4.59 -4.27
CA SER A 70 -3.11 -4.73 -3.72
C SER A 70 -3.91 -3.43 -3.84
N ALA A 71 -3.31 -2.28 -3.49
CA ALA A 71 -3.96 -0.98 -3.60
C ALA A 71 -4.23 -0.58 -5.07
N LEU A 72 -3.30 -0.88 -5.98
CA LEU A 72 -3.52 -0.70 -7.42
C LEU A 72 -4.63 -1.61 -7.96
N SER A 73 -4.64 -2.89 -7.58
CA SER A 73 -5.69 -3.84 -7.97
C SER A 73 -7.07 -3.37 -7.49
N PHE A 74 -7.15 -2.88 -6.25
CA PHE A 74 -8.38 -2.31 -5.72
C PHE A 74 -8.81 -1.05 -6.48
N THR A 75 -7.87 -0.16 -6.81
CA THR A 75 -8.16 1.03 -7.64
C THR A 75 -8.68 0.64 -9.02
N GLY A 76 -8.06 -0.35 -9.65
CA GLY A 76 -8.52 -0.90 -10.93
C GLY A 76 -9.93 -1.48 -10.84
N ALA A 77 -10.24 -2.22 -9.78
CA ALA A 77 -11.58 -2.75 -9.54
C ALA A 77 -12.62 -1.63 -9.37
N CYS A 78 -12.29 -0.56 -8.63
CA CYS A 78 -13.16 0.61 -8.48
C CYS A 78 -13.41 1.34 -9.80
N ILE A 79 -12.38 1.50 -10.64
CA ILE A 79 -12.54 2.10 -11.98
C ILE A 79 -13.42 1.20 -12.85
N PHE A 80 -13.15 -0.11 -12.87
CA PHE A 80 -13.92 -1.07 -13.65
C PHE A 80 -15.40 -1.11 -13.22
N GLN A 81 -15.66 -0.96 -11.92
CA GLN A 81 -17.01 -0.86 -11.37
C GLN A 81 -17.83 0.29 -11.97
N ILE A 82 -17.22 1.45 -12.27
CA ILE A 82 -17.92 2.55 -12.94
C ILE A 82 -18.48 2.10 -14.30
N PHE A 83 -17.67 1.37 -15.08
CA PHE A 83 -18.10 0.82 -16.37
C PHE A 83 -19.26 -0.16 -16.21
N VAL A 84 -19.24 -0.99 -15.18
CA VAL A 84 -20.33 -1.96 -14.92
C VAL A 84 -21.64 -1.26 -14.54
N GLN A 85 -21.58 -0.13 -13.81
CA GLN A 85 -22.78 0.62 -13.45
C GLN A 85 -23.52 1.21 -14.66
N PHE A 86 -22.85 1.43 -15.80
CA PHE A 86 -23.56 1.81 -17.04
C PHE A 86 -24.45 0.69 -17.60
N PHE A 87 -24.19 -0.57 -17.28
CA PHE A 87 -25.11 -1.65 -17.63
C PHE A 87 -26.34 -1.70 -16.71
N GLY A 88 -26.33 -0.96 -15.59
CA GLY A 88 -27.48 -0.77 -14.71
C GLY A 88 -28.68 -0.11 -15.40
N PHE A 89 -28.47 0.66 -16.47
CA PHE A 89 -29.55 1.25 -17.27
C PHE A 89 -30.44 0.21 -17.97
N ALA A 90 -29.93 -1.01 -18.17
CA ALA A 90 -30.69 -2.10 -18.77
C ALA A 90 -31.48 -2.94 -17.75
N ILE A 91 -31.38 -2.64 -16.45
CA ILE A 91 -32.03 -3.41 -15.38
C ILE A 91 -33.44 -2.87 -15.13
N ASN A 92 -34.46 -3.67 -15.43
CA ASN A 92 -35.86 -3.31 -15.22
C ASN A 92 -36.35 -3.66 -13.80
N TYR A 93 -35.78 -3.01 -12.78
CA TYR A 93 -36.15 -3.22 -11.37
C TYR A 93 -36.61 -1.92 -10.69
N HIS A 94 -37.70 -1.99 -9.91
CA HIS A 94 -38.39 -0.80 -9.40
C HIS A 94 -37.59 0.04 -8.38
N TRP A 95 -36.61 -0.54 -7.67
CA TRP A 95 -35.68 0.21 -6.80
C TRP A 95 -34.50 0.81 -7.57
N PHE A 96 -34.27 0.36 -8.80
CA PHE A 96 -33.16 0.79 -9.66
C PHE A 96 -33.56 1.92 -10.63
N LYS A 97 -34.62 2.66 -10.32
CA LYS A 97 -35.18 3.70 -11.22
C LYS A 97 -34.24 4.85 -11.56
N CYS A 98 -33.14 5.03 -10.82
CA CYS A 98 -32.18 6.11 -11.03
C CYS A 98 -30.75 5.56 -11.18
N PRO A 99 -30.42 4.85 -12.28
CA PRO A 99 -29.10 4.23 -12.49
C PRO A 99 -27.96 5.28 -12.53
N ILE A 100 -28.28 6.53 -12.87
CA ILE A 100 -27.30 7.62 -12.85
C ILE A 100 -26.77 7.94 -11.45
N LYS A 101 -27.59 7.72 -10.40
CA LYS A 101 -27.16 7.85 -9.01
C LYS A 101 -26.05 6.84 -8.70
N ASP A 102 -26.20 5.59 -9.13
CA ASP A 102 -25.22 4.54 -8.89
C ASP A 102 -23.91 4.80 -9.64
N VAL A 103 -24.00 5.27 -10.88
CA VAL A 103 -22.82 5.72 -11.64
C VAL A 103 -22.11 6.85 -10.90
N PHE A 104 -22.83 7.89 -10.46
CA PHE A 104 -22.24 9.00 -9.71
C PHE A 104 -21.59 8.53 -8.40
N MET A 105 -22.28 7.68 -7.62
CA MET A 105 -21.72 7.13 -6.38
C MET A 105 -20.48 6.27 -6.63
N SER A 106 -20.47 5.45 -7.69
CA SER A 106 -19.29 4.67 -8.07
C SER A 106 -18.09 5.55 -8.42
N LEU A 107 -18.31 6.69 -9.08
CA LEU A 107 -17.26 7.66 -9.39
C LEU A 107 -16.68 8.26 -8.11
N VAL A 108 -17.54 8.66 -7.17
CA VAL A 108 -17.11 9.15 -5.85
C VAL A 108 -16.28 8.09 -5.14
N LEU A 109 -16.77 6.84 -5.06
CA LEU A 109 -16.04 5.75 -4.42
C LEU A 109 -14.69 5.46 -5.08
N ALA A 110 -14.62 5.52 -6.41
CA ALA A 110 -13.40 5.27 -7.16
C ALA A 110 -12.32 6.34 -6.98
N VAL A 111 -12.69 7.55 -6.55
CA VAL A 111 -11.73 8.59 -6.19
C VAL A 111 -11.37 8.47 -4.70
N PHE A 112 -12.36 8.47 -3.82
CA PHE A 112 -12.12 8.58 -2.38
C PHE A 112 -11.53 7.31 -1.77
N LEU A 113 -12.00 6.11 -2.14
CA LEU A 113 -11.52 4.88 -1.51
C LEU A 113 -10.04 4.60 -1.82
N PRO A 114 -9.56 4.69 -3.08
CA PRO A 114 -8.14 4.57 -3.37
C PRO A 114 -7.29 5.62 -2.64
N ILE A 115 -7.72 6.89 -2.61
CA ILE A 115 -6.99 7.94 -1.88
C ILE A 115 -6.88 7.58 -0.40
N LEU A 116 -7.98 7.16 0.24
CA LEU A 116 -7.96 6.75 1.65
C LEU A 116 -7.08 5.52 1.89
N LEU A 117 -7.06 4.56 0.97
CA LEU A 117 -6.22 3.38 1.06
C LEU A 117 -4.73 3.74 0.94
N PHE A 118 -4.34 4.50 -0.08
CA PHE A 118 -2.95 4.92 -0.26
C PHE A 118 -2.46 5.83 0.87
N SER A 119 -3.27 6.80 1.30
CA SER A 119 -2.86 7.77 2.32
C SER A 119 -2.82 7.17 3.73
N ASN A 120 -3.87 6.44 4.15
CA ASN A 120 -3.95 5.98 5.52
C ASN A 120 -3.23 4.66 5.72
N GLN A 121 -3.26 3.75 4.74
CA GLN A 121 -2.73 2.39 4.91
C GLN A 121 -1.29 2.32 4.37
N TYR A 122 -1.10 2.57 3.07
CA TYR A 122 0.20 2.42 2.43
C TYR A 122 1.22 3.44 2.97
N TYR A 123 0.87 4.72 2.95
CA TYR A 123 1.80 5.78 3.33
C TYR A 123 2.07 5.83 4.84
N SER A 124 1.06 5.61 5.69
CA SER A 124 1.30 5.47 7.14
C SER A 124 2.26 4.32 7.46
N PHE A 125 2.09 3.18 6.77
CA PHE A 125 2.98 2.04 6.94
C PHE A 125 4.41 2.35 6.45
N TYR A 126 4.51 3.03 5.30
CA TYR A 126 5.78 3.56 4.78
C TYR A 126 6.54 4.38 5.82
N CYS A 127 5.91 5.43 6.35
CA CYS A 127 6.54 6.31 7.33
C CYS A 127 6.96 5.55 8.59
N SER A 128 6.17 4.59 9.05
CA SER A 128 6.55 3.81 10.24
C SER A 128 7.77 2.93 10.04
N ILE A 129 7.92 2.33 8.86
CA ILE A 129 9.08 1.47 8.58
C ILE A 129 10.33 2.33 8.34
N ARG A 130 10.21 3.43 7.61
CA ARG A 130 11.30 4.38 7.38
C ARG A 130 11.83 4.98 8.69
N ASP A 131 10.92 5.39 9.57
CA ASP A 131 11.27 6.02 10.84
C ASP A 131 11.60 4.99 11.95
N GLU A 132 11.61 3.69 11.63
CA GLU A 132 11.85 2.58 12.56
C GLU A 132 10.94 2.60 13.81
N LYS A 133 9.68 3.04 13.64
CA LYS A 133 8.69 3.17 14.71
C LYS A 133 7.61 2.10 14.61
N PRO A 134 7.19 1.49 15.74
CA PRO A 134 6.06 0.56 15.72
C PRO A 134 4.76 1.27 15.34
N ASN A 135 3.96 0.64 14.49
CA ASN A 135 2.69 1.20 13.99
C ASN A 135 1.48 0.38 14.44
N PHE A 136 1.12 0.51 15.72
CA PHE A 136 -0.06 -0.17 16.27
C PHE A 136 -1.38 0.24 15.58
N ARG A 137 -1.42 1.42 14.94
CA ARG A 137 -2.60 1.91 14.22
C ARG A 137 -2.84 1.14 12.91
N PHE A 138 -1.79 0.58 12.32
CA PHE A 138 -1.90 -0.16 11.07
C PHE A 138 -2.84 -1.36 11.20
N GLY A 139 -2.70 -2.17 12.25
CA GLY A 139 -3.56 -3.32 12.48
C GLY A 139 -5.05 -2.96 12.57
N LEU A 140 -5.39 -1.86 13.25
CA LEU A 140 -6.77 -1.38 13.36
C LEU A 140 -7.30 -0.88 12.02
N LEU A 141 -6.49 -0.12 11.29
CA LEU A 141 -6.85 0.36 9.96
C LEU A 141 -7.04 -0.80 8.98
N GLN A 142 -6.19 -1.82 9.03
CA GLN A 142 -6.30 -3.03 8.21
C GLN A 142 -7.64 -3.72 8.42
N THR A 143 -8.07 -3.88 9.68
CA THR A 143 -9.38 -4.45 10.01
C THR A 143 -10.52 -3.59 9.43
N PHE A 144 -10.40 -2.27 9.49
CA PHE A 144 -11.39 -1.37 8.88
C PHE A 144 -11.46 -1.51 7.35
N VAL A 145 -10.31 -1.61 6.68
CA VAL A 145 -10.25 -1.85 5.22
C VAL A 145 -10.93 -3.17 4.85
N ILE A 146 -10.66 -4.25 5.60
CA ILE A 146 -11.31 -5.55 5.39
C ILE A 146 -12.83 -5.44 5.57
N ALA A 147 -13.28 -4.77 6.64
CA ALA A 147 -14.71 -4.56 6.88
C ALA A 147 -15.37 -3.74 5.76
N ALA A 148 -14.71 -2.69 5.28
CA ALA A 148 -15.19 -1.89 4.15
C ALA A 148 -15.30 -2.73 2.87
N LEU A 149 -14.32 -3.58 2.57
CA LEU A 149 -14.36 -4.49 1.42
C LEU A 149 -15.50 -5.52 1.52
N LEU A 150 -15.80 -6.02 2.72
CA LEU A 150 -16.96 -6.90 2.92
C LEU A 150 -18.27 -6.17 2.57
N ILE A 151 -18.41 -4.91 2.95
CA ILE A 151 -19.58 -4.08 2.59
C ILE A 151 -19.64 -3.85 1.07
N ILE A 152 -18.50 -3.60 0.42
CA ILE A 152 -18.42 -3.45 -1.05
C ILE A 152 -18.83 -4.75 -1.76
N ILE A 153 -18.38 -5.91 -1.27
CA ILE A 153 -18.74 -7.22 -1.82
C ILE A 153 -20.23 -7.51 -1.67
N ILE A 154 -20.89 -7.05 -0.61
CA ILE A 154 -22.35 -7.15 -0.50
C ILE A 154 -23.01 -6.37 -1.64
N GLY A 155 -22.49 -5.19 -1.99
CA GLY A 155 -22.95 -4.44 -3.17
C GLY A 155 -24.35 -3.88 -3.01
N ILE A 156 -24.58 -3.12 -1.93
CA ILE A 156 -25.91 -2.57 -1.60
C ILE A 156 -26.43 -1.69 -2.75
N PRO A 157 -27.63 -1.96 -3.30
CA PRO A 157 -28.23 -1.14 -4.35
C PRO A 157 -28.32 0.35 -3.96
N GLY A 158 -27.98 1.26 -4.87
CA GLY A 158 -28.00 2.70 -4.59
C GLY A 158 -26.71 3.24 -3.95
N SER A 159 -25.74 2.38 -3.59
CA SER A 159 -24.45 2.78 -3.02
C SER A 159 -23.37 3.01 -4.06
N GLY A 160 -23.63 2.69 -5.34
CA GLY A 160 -22.61 2.66 -6.38
C GLY A 160 -21.67 1.44 -6.34
N CYS A 161 -21.79 0.53 -5.35
CA CYS A 161 -21.06 -0.73 -5.30
C CYS A 161 -21.67 -1.81 -6.20
N VAL A 162 -20.83 -2.61 -6.84
CA VAL A 162 -21.23 -3.82 -7.57
C VAL A 162 -20.72 -5.02 -6.79
N GLY A 163 -21.64 -5.85 -6.32
CA GLY A 163 -21.35 -7.02 -5.49
C GLY A 163 -22.46 -8.06 -5.59
N ILE A 164 -22.58 -8.93 -4.59
CA ILE A 164 -23.48 -10.08 -4.59
C ILE A 164 -24.95 -9.64 -4.74
N TRP A 165 -25.39 -8.62 -4.01
CA TRP A 165 -26.79 -8.17 -4.08
C TRP A 165 -27.10 -7.47 -5.42
N TRP A 166 -26.19 -6.63 -5.90
CA TRP A 166 -26.30 -6.06 -7.26
C TRP A 166 -26.39 -7.16 -8.32
N LEU A 167 -25.56 -8.20 -8.19
CA LEU A 167 -25.53 -9.34 -9.12
C LEU A 167 -26.82 -10.15 -9.09
N ASP A 168 -27.40 -10.38 -7.91
CA ASP A 168 -28.71 -11.04 -7.79
C ASP A 168 -29.80 -10.27 -8.53
N ILE A 169 -29.84 -8.94 -8.40
CA ILE A 169 -30.79 -8.10 -9.13
C ILE A 169 -30.51 -8.17 -10.65
N ALA A 170 -29.25 -8.10 -11.07
CA ALA A 170 -28.87 -8.21 -12.47
C ALA A 170 -29.21 -9.59 -13.08
N ALA A 171 -29.12 -10.66 -12.30
CA ALA A 171 -29.47 -12.01 -12.74
C ALA A 171 -30.97 -12.19 -12.99
N ASN A 172 -31.80 -11.55 -12.17
CA ASN A 172 -33.25 -11.64 -12.26
C ASN A 172 -33.87 -10.64 -13.26
N TYR A 173 -33.28 -9.45 -13.40
CA TYR A 173 -33.90 -8.31 -14.10
C TYR A 173 -33.00 -7.62 -15.14
N GLY A 174 -31.75 -8.07 -15.29
CA GLY A 174 -30.76 -7.47 -16.16
C GLY A 174 -30.52 -8.25 -17.46
N SER A 175 -29.56 -7.76 -18.23
CA SER A 175 -29.05 -8.43 -19.43
C SER A 175 -27.95 -9.45 -19.09
N ALA A 176 -27.68 -10.40 -19.99
CA ALA A 176 -26.55 -11.33 -19.84
C ALA A 176 -25.21 -10.59 -19.68
N ALA A 177 -25.04 -9.43 -20.34
CA ALA A 177 -23.85 -8.61 -20.20
C ALA A 177 -23.70 -8.03 -18.78
N SER A 178 -24.77 -7.47 -18.20
CA SER A 178 -24.73 -6.97 -16.81
C SER A 178 -24.37 -8.07 -15.82
N VAL A 179 -24.89 -9.29 -16.00
CA VAL A 179 -24.55 -10.44 -15.16
C VAL A 179 -23.08 -10.79 -15.28
N LEU A 180 -22.58 -10.95 -16.51
CA LEU A 180 -21.17 -11.29 -16.78
C LEU A 180 -20.22 -10.27 -16.13
N PHE A 181 -20.43 -8.98 -16.39
CA PHE A 181 -19.57 -7.93 -15.84
C PHE A 181 -19.72 -7.78 -14.32
N GLY A 182 -20.93 -7.98 -13.78
CA GLY A 182 -21.17 -8.03 -12.34
C GLY A 182 -20.41 -9.16 -11.65
N VAL A 183 -20.38 -10.35 -12.24
CA VAL A 183 -19.58 -11.49 -11.74
C VAL A 183 -18.10 -11.14 -11.74
N LEU A 184 -17.58 -10.59 -12.85
CA LEU A 184 -16.17 -10.24 -12.96
C LEU A 184 -15.72 -9.23 -11.88
N VAL A 185 -16.49 -8.16 -11.66
CA VAL A 185 -16.20 -7.18 -10.60
C VAL A 185 -16.30 -7.81 -9.21
N THR A 186 -17.31 -8.64 -8.96
CA THR A 186 -17.49 -9.30 -7.66
C THR A 186 -16.32 -10.23 -7.34
N ILE A 187 -15.88 -11.03 -8.32
CA ILE A 187 -14.69 -11.89 -8.17
C ILE A 187 -13.45 -11.04 -7.90
N TRP A 188 -13.28 -9.92 -8.61
CA TRP A 188 -12.16 -9.02 -8.39
C TRP A 188 -12.16 -8.43 -6.97
N HIS A 189 -13.31 -8.03 -6.45
CA HIS A 189 -13.45 -7.58 -5.06
C HIS A 189 -13.11 -8.69 -4.05
N ILE A 190 -13.49 -9.94 -4.32
CA ILE A 190 -13.10 -11.10 -3.49
C ILE A 190 -11.58 -11.29 -3.50
N ILE A 191 -10.93 -11.18 -4.66
CA ILE A 191 -9.46 -11.26 -4.75
C ILE A 191 -8.82 -10.14 -3.93
N ASN A 192 -9.32 -8.91 -4.02
CA ASN A 192 -8.83 -7.79 -3.22
C ASN A 192 -9.03 -8.02 -1.71
N LEU A 193 -10.16 -8.60 -1.30
CA LEU A 193 -10.40 -9.01 0.10
C LEU A 193 -9.37 -10.03 0.57
N ILE A 194 -9.10 -11.06 -0.22
CA ILE A 194 -8.08 -12.08 0.09
C ILE A 194 -6.69 -11.44 0.24
N LEU A 195 -6.31 -10.54 -0.68
CA LEU A 195 -5.05 -9.81 -0.60
C LEU A 195 -4.94 -9.00 0.70
N GLN A 196 -6.02 -8.33 1.13
CA GLN A 196 -6.02 -7.59 2.39
C GLN A 196 -5.94 -8.51 3.62
N PHE A 197 -6.50 -9.72 3.57
CA PHE A 197 -6.26 -10.71 4.62
C PHE A 197 -4.81 -11.19 4.65
N VAL A 198 -4.20 -11.45 3.50
CA VAL A 198 -2.77 -11.81 3.42
C VAL A 198 -1.90 -10.69 3.98
N VAL A 199 -2.20 -9.43 3.66
CA VAL A 199 -1.49 -8.27 4.22
C VAL A 199 -1.61 -8.23 5.75
N LEU A 200 -2.80 -8.49 6.30
CA LEU A 200 -3.00 -8.55 7.75
C LEU A 200 -2.16 -9.67 8.40
N ILE A 201 -2.15 -10.87 7.81
CA ILE A 201 -1.41 -12.02 8.33
C ILE A 201 0.09 -11.72 8.35
N ILE A 202 0.64 -11.22 7.24
CA ILE A 202 2.06 -10.90 7.12
C ILE A 202 2.46 -9.79 8.11
N HIS A 203 1.64 -8.75 8.24
CA HIS A 203 1.89 -7.70 9.23
C HIS A 203 1.98 -8.27 10.65
N ARG A 204 1.05 -9.15 11.03
CA ARG A 204 1.06 -9.80 12.35
C ARG A 204 2.32 -10.64 12.56
N THR A 205 2.79 -11.38 11.55
CA THR A 205 4.02 -12.18 11.70
C THR A 205 5.26 -11.32 11.85
N HIS A 206 5.33 -10.16 11.18
CA HIS A 206 6.46 -9.24 11.30
C HIS A 206 6.47 -8.44 12.62
N ASP A 207 5.31 -8.04 13.15
CA ASP A 207 5.21 -7.34 14.44
C ASP A 207 5.81 -8.17 15.59
N PHE A 208 5.59 -9.49 15.59
CA PHE A 208 6.19 -10.38 16.58
C PHE A 208 7.72 -10.40 16.50
N SER A 209 8.29 -10.30 15.29
CA SER A 209 9.74 -10.29 15.10
C SER A 209 10.37 -8.95 15.51
N TYR A 210 9.69 -7.83 15.27
CA TYR A 210 10.20 -6.50 15.58
C TYR A 210 10.19 -6.22 17.08
N ASN A 211 9.08 -6.54 17.78
CA ASN A 211 9.00 -6.38 19.23
C ASN A 211 10.00 -7.27 19.98
N GLY A 212 10.34 -8.44 19.44
CA GLY A 212 11.37 -9.32 20.01
C GLY A 212 12.80 -8.74 19.94
N ARG A 213 13.10 -7.85 18.99
CA ARG A 213 14.42 -7.18 18.90
C ARG A 213 14.54 -6.03 19.89
N ILE A 214 13.48 -5.23 20.04
CA ILE A 214 13.48 -4.07 20.96
C ILE A 214 13.51 -4.53 22.43
N SER A 215 12.97 -5.72 22.73
CA SER A 215 12.96 -6.25 24.09
C SER A 215 14.30 -6.86 24.54
N ASN A 216 15.35 -6.86 23.71
CA ASN A 216 16.64 -7.40 24.14
C ASN A 216 17.36 -6.35 25.01
N PRO A 217 17.44 -6.53 26.34
CA PRO A 217 18.02 -5.54 27.24
C PRO A 217 19.55 -5.45 27.15
N ALA A 218 20.17 -6.19 26.22
CA ALA A 218 21.61 -6.19 25.99
C ALA A 218 22.09 -4.99 25.15
N ASP A 219 21.18 -4.24 24.53
CA ASP A 219 21.49 -3.14 23.62
C ASP A 219 21.21 -1.74 24.24
N VAL A 220 21.02 -1.65 25.57
CA VAL A 220 20.87 -0.39 26.33
C VAL A 220 21.99 -0.24 27.36
#